data_AF-A0A258RLZ9-F1
#
_entry.id   AF-A0A258RLZ9-F1
#
_cell.length_a   1.000
_cell.length_b   1.000
_cell.length_c   1.000
_cell.angle_alpha   90.00
_cell.angle_beta   90.00
_cell.angle_gamma   90.00
#
_symmetry.space_group_name_H-M   'P 1'
#
loop_
_entity.id
_entity.type
_entity.pdbx_description
1 polymer ?
#
loop_
_entity_poly.entity_id
_entity_poly.type
_entity_poly.pdbx_seq_one_letter_code
_entity_poly.pdbx_strand_id
1 'polypeptide(L)'
;MNDRLIHSQKRLHDSLFELYMQGGLELYLAGTRGLKRELIIKLETSALTPEKGEIIHYYAVNRWDDDDEFDEWAKPSSPLSVEAERILGVTNSQLECCRPTDVALDEFLTFLVR
;
A
#
# COMPACT_ATOMS: atom_id res chain seq x y z
N MET A 1 -38.96 36.48 -0.92
CA MET A 1 -37.94 36.07 -1.92
C MET A 1 -36.79 35.32 -1.26
N ASN A 2 -36.38 35.69 -0.03
CA ASN A 2 -35.37 34.99 0.76
C ASN A 2 -35.73 33.53 1.12
N ASP A 3 -36.98 33.22 1.48
CA ASP A 3 -37.31 31.87 1.98
C ASP A 3 -37.15 30.76 0.94
N ARG A 4 -37.42 31.06 -0.34
CA ARG A 4 -37.19 30.11 -1.44
C ARG A 4 -35.71 29.89 -1.69
N LEU A 5 -34.90 30.94 -1.54
CA LEU A 5 -33.45 30.86 -1.70
C LEU A 5 -32.85 30.00 -0.58
N ILE A 6 -33.26 30.25 0.67
CA ILE A 6 -32.84 29.48 1.85
C ILE A 6 -33.26 28.00 1.72
N HIS A 7 -34.49 27.72 1.27
CA HIS A 7 -34.93 26.35 1.01
C HIS A 7 -34.13 25.68 -0.11
N SER A 8 -33.81 26.40 -1.19
CA SER A 8 -33.01 25.85 -2.29
C SER A 8 -31.58 25.51 -1.86
N GLN A 9 -30.96 26.37 -1.03
CA GLN A 9 -29.63 26.13 -0.50
C GLN A 9 -29.62 24.93 0.45
N LYS A 10 -30.64 24.80 1.31
CA LYS A 10 -30.77 23.65 2.21
C LYS A 10 -30.91 22.34 1.44
N ARG A 11 -31.76 22.29 0.41
CA ARG A 11 -31.91 21.09 -0.43
C ARG A 11 -30.63 20.70 -1.17
N LEU A 12 -29.88 21.69 -1.66
CA LEU A 12 -28.59 21.44 -2.30
C LEU A 12 -27.57 20.89 -1.30
N HIS A 13 -27.49 21.48 -0.11
CA HIS A 13 -26.63 21.00 0.97
C HIS A 13 -26.97 19.53 1.33
N ASP A 14 -28.25 19.23 1.55
CA ASP A 14 -28.68 17.90 1.94
C ASP A 14 -28.40 16.87 0.83
N SER A 15 -28.63 17.23 -0.44
CA SER A 15 -28.32 16.36 -1.58
C SER A 15 -26.81 16.11 -1.74
N LEU A 16 -25.98 17.13 -1.53
CA LEU A 16 -24.52 16.99 -1.57
C LEU A 16 -24.01 16.13 -0.40
N PHE A 17 -24.62 16.28 0.77
CA PHE A 17 -24.31 15.46 1.94
C PHE A 17 -24.69 13.99 1.72
N GLU A 18 -25.86 13.70 1.15
CA GLU A 18 -26.27 12.33 0.80
C GLU A 18 -25.31 11.69 -0.21
N LEU A 19 -24.88 12.43 -1.25
CA LEU A 19 -23.89 11.95 -2.21
C LEU A 19 -22.53 11.66 -1.56
N TYR A 20 -22.09 12.52 -0.64
CA TYR A 20 -20.86 12.29 0.13
C TYR A 20 -20.96 11.03 0.99
N MET A 21 -22.08 10.84 1.70
CA MET A 21 -22.32 9.66 2.52
C MET A 21 -22.40 8.38 1.68
N GLN A 22 -23.03 8.45 0.51
CA GLN A 22 -23.11 7.31 -0.40
C GLN A 22 -21.73 6.93 -0.96
N GLY A 23 -20.95 7.90 -1.43
CA GLY A 23 -19.59 7.65 -1.91
C GLY A 23 -18.66 7.11 -0.81
N GLY A 24 -18.77 7.66 0.40
CA GLY A 24 -18.04 7.13 1.56
C GLY A 24 -18.45 5.70 1.93
N LEU A 25 -19.74 5.37 1.82
CA LEU A 25 -20.24 4.02 2.06
C LEU A 25 -19.77 3.03 0.99
N GLU A 26 -19.77 3.40 -0.28
CA GLU A 26 -19.26 2.56 -1.38
C GLU A 26 -17.78 2.23 -1.19
N LEU A 27 -16.97 3.23 -0.83
CA LEU A 27 -15.56 3.03 -0.50
C LEU A 27 -15.39 2.16 0.76
N TYR A 28 -16.19 2.40 1.80
CA TYR A 28 -16.16 1.57 3.00
C TYR A 28 -16.49 0.09 2.71
N LEU A 29 -17.52 -0.18 1.91
CA LEU A 29 -17.91 -1.52 1.49
C LEU A 29 -16.87 -2.19 0.59
N ALA A 30 -16.09 -1.41 -0.16
CA ALA A 30 -14.96 -1.89 -0.95
C ALA A 30 -13.71 -2.23 -0.11
N GLY A 31 -13.79 -2.18 1.23
CA GLY A 31 -12.67 -2.51 2.12
C GLY A 31 -11.68 -1.36 2.32
N THR A 32 -11.93 -0.18 1.75
CA THR A 32 -10.99 0.95 1.75
C THR A 32 -11.26 1.96 2.87
N ARG A 33 -12.02 1.57 3.90
CA ARG A 33 -12.41 2.42 5.05
C ARG A 33 -13.07 3.75 4.67
N GLY A 34 -13.64 3.85 3.48
CA GLY A 34 -14.24 5.10 2.98
C GLY A 34 -13.26 6.00 2.23
N LEU A 35 -12.02 5.57 2.04
CA LEU A 35 -10.96 6.32 1.36
C LEU A 35 -10.66 5.69 -0.02
N LYS A 36 -10.08 6.46 -0.93
CA LYS A 36 -9.58 5.87 -2.19
C LYS A 36 -8.38 4.97 -1.87
N ARG A 37 -8.22 3.85 -2.57
CA ARG A 37 -7.04 2.99 -2.44
C ARG A 37 -6.12 3.17 -3.65
N GLU A 38 -5.02 3.90 -3.46
CA GLU A 38 -3.96 4.08 -4.46
C GLU A 38 -2.62 3.76 -3.83
N LEU A 39 -2.00 2.66 -4.26
CA LEU A 39 -0.77 2.16 -3.64
C LEU A 39 0.47 2.72 -4.34
N ILE A 40 1.40 3.23 -3.54
CA ILE A 40 2.78 3.49 -3.96
C ILE A 40 3.59 2.25 -3.60
N ILE A 41 4.13 1.58 -4.62
CA ILE A 41 4.90 0.34 -4.46
C ILE A 41 6.38 0.62 -4.68
N LYS A 42 7.22 0.13 -3.76
CA LYS A 42 8.67 0.12 -3.88
C LYS A 42 9.16 -1.31 -3.63
N LEU A 43 10.00 -1.81 -4.53
CA LEU A 43 10.60 -3.14 -4.43
C LEU A 43 12.11 -3.01 -4.47
N GLU A 44 12.80 -3.75 -3.61
CA GLU A 44 14.26 -3.86 -3.65
C GLU A 44 14.68 -5.30 -3.94
N THR A 45 15.80 -5.45 -4.67
CA THR A 45 16.26 -6.74 -5.19
C THR A 45 17.64 -7.10 -4.68
N SER A 46 17.91 -8.40 -4.54
CA SER A 46 19.16 -8.92 -3.98
C SER A 46 20.39 -8.72 -4.85
N ALA A 47 20.22 -8.41 -6.14
CA ALA A 47 21.30 -8.27 -7.10
C ALA A 47 21.29 -6.91 -7.78
N LEU A 48 22.47 -6.50 -8.29
CA LEU A 48 22.64 -5.30 -9.10
C LEU A 48 22.05 -5.43 -10.51
N THR A 49 21.65 -6.64 -10.90
CA THR A 49 20.99 -6.95 -12.17
C THR A 49 19.66 -7.64 -11.89
N PRO A 50 18.52 -7.07 -12.32
CA PRO A 50 17.20 -7.60 -12.00
C PRO A 50 16.96 -9.05 -12.44
N GLU A 51 17.60 -9.51 -13.52
CA GLU A 51 17.40 -10.86 -14.08
C GLU A 51 17.95 -11.97 -13.18
N LYS A 52 18.83 -11.61 -12.24
CA LYS A 52 19.49 -12.54 -11.31
C LYS A 52 19.11 -12.29 -9.86
N GLY A 53 18.36 -11.22 -9.60
CA GLY A 53 17.98 -10.79 -8.26
C GLY A 53 16.62 -11.37 -7.88
N GLU A 54 16.52 -11.78 -6.62
CA GLU A 54 15.23 -12.01 -5.96
C GLU A 54 14.75 -10.69 -5.38
N ILE A 55 13.43 -10.47 -5.33
CA ILE A 55 12.88 -9.35 -4.56
C ILE A 55 13.06 -9.68 -3.08
N ILE A 56 13.59 -8.76 -2.31
CA ILE A 56 13.92 -8.96 -0.88
C ILE A 56 13.34 -7.89 0.02
N HIS A 57 12.79 -6.82 -0.53
CA HIS A 57 12.02 -5.83 0.21
C HIS A 57 10.73 -5.54 -0.54
N TYR A 58 9.62 -5.70 0.17
CA TYR A 58 8.27 -5.48 -0.32
C TYR A 58 7.68 -4.31 0.45
N TYR A 59 7.57 -3.17 -0.22
CA TYR A 59 6.98 -1.98 0.36
C TYR A 59 5.77 -1.53 -0.47
N ALA A 60 4.64 -1.34 0.19
CA ALA A 60 3.48 -0.70 -0.39
C ALA A 60 2.74 0.12 0.66
N VAL A 61 2.38 1.35 0.32
CA VAL A 61 1.57 2.22 1.18
C VAL A 61 0.45 2.88 0.38
N ASN A 62 -0.72 3.00 0.98
CA ASN A 62 -1.81 3.74 0.38
C ASN A 62 -1.59 5.24 0.55
N ARG A 63 -1.61 5.96 -0.56
CA ARG A 63 -1.46 7.43 -0.61
C ARG A 63 -2.48 8.17 0.26
N TRP A 64 -3.64 7.57 0.50
CA TRP A 64 -4.76 8.22 1.18
C TRP A 64 -4.99 7.71 2.61
N ASP A 65 -4.34 6.61 3.01
CA ASP A 65 -4.44 6.00 4.34
C ASP A 65 -3.06 5.45 4.76
N ASP A 66 -2.37 6.18 5.63
CA ASP A 66 -1.04 5.78 6.11
C ASP A 66 -1.09 4.48 6.96
N ASP A 67 -2.26 4.07 7.46
CA ASP A 67 -2.43 2.80 8.16
C ASP A 67 -2.62 1.60 7.21
N ASP A 68 -2.79 1.83 5.89
CA ASP A 68 -2.86 0.81 4.83
C ASP A 68 -1.47 0.63 4.21
N GLU A 69 -0.56 0.04 5.00
CA GLU A 69 0.85 -0.20 4.67
C GLU A 69 1.22 -1.69 4.73
N PHE A 70 2.20 -2.07 3.92
CA PHE A 70 2.95 -3.31 3.95
C PHE A 70 4.44 -3.00 3.82
N ASP A 71 5.26 -3.41 4.78
CA ASP A 71 6.71 -3.19 4.79
C ASP A 71 7.40 -4.44 5.35
N GLU A 72 7.94 -5.28 4.46
CA GLU A 72 8.55 -6.55 4.86
C GLU A 72 9.83 -6.84 4.08
N TRP A 73 10.84 -7.31 4.82
CA TRP A 73 12.06 -7.87 4.27
C TRP A 73 11.95 -9.39 4.17
N ALA A 74 12.47 -9.95 3.09
CA ALA A 74 12.49 -11.37 2.83
C ALA A 74 13.93 -11.90 2.72
N LYS A 75 14.10 -13.15 3.13
CA LYS A 75 15.36 -13.87 3.03
C LYS A 75 15.54 -14.40 1.61
N PRO A 76 16.54 -13.90 0.85
CA PRO A 76 16.83 -14.44 -0.47
C PRO A 76 17.42 -15.85 -0.38
N SER A 77 17.26 -16.62 -1.45
CA SER A 77 17.81 -17.98 -1.56
C SER A 77 19.35 -17.97 -1.64
N SER A 78 19.92 -16.89 -2.16
CA SER A 78 21.36 -16.64 -2.21
C SER A 78 21.74 -15.39 -1.41
N PRO A 79 22.90 -15.41 -0.72
CA PRO A 79 23.34 -14.25 0.04
C PRO A 79 23.65 -13.05 -0.87
N LEU A 80 23.42 -11.85 -0.35
CA LEU A 80 23.80 -10.59 -0.97
C LEU A 80 25.31 -10.48 -1.13
N SER A 81 25.74 -9.83 -2.21
CA SER A 81 27.13 -9.36 -2.33
C SER A 81 27.38 -8.19 -1.37
N VAL A 82 28.65 -7.95 -1.05
CA VAL A 82 29.05 -6.83 -0.16
C VAL A 82 28.60 -5.48 -0.73
N GLU A 83 28.62 -5.33 -2.07
CA GLU A 83 28.14 -4.14 -2.75
C GLU A 83 26.62 -3.98 -2.61
N ALA A 84 25.86 -5.08 -2.73
CA ALA A 84 24.42 -5.07 -2.54
C ALA A 84 24.06 -4.72 -1.09
N GLU A 85 24.73 -5.31 -0.09
CA GLU A 85 24.55 -4.95 1.32
C GLU A 85 24.81 -3.46 1.57
N ARG A 86 25.86 -2.90 0.96
CA ARG A 86 26.19 -1.48 1.09
C ARG A 86 25.14 -0.56 0.44
N ILE A 87 24.60 -0.93 -0.72
CA ILE A 87 23.60 -0.12 -1.43
C ILE A 87 22.25 -0.16 -0.69
N LEU A 88 21.84 -1.34 -0.24
CA LEU A 88 20.56 -1.57 0.41
C LEU A 88 20.58 -1.14 1.89
N GLY A 89 21.76 -1.08 2.51
CA GLY A 89 21.90 -0.76 3.93
C GLY A 89 21.45 -1.88 4.86
N VAL A 90 21.31 -3.11 4.34
CA VAL A 90 20.94 -4.32 5.08
C VAL A 90 22.03 -5.38 4.93
N THR A 91 22.20 -6.21 5.96
CA THR A 91 23.17 -7.30 5.98
C THR A 91 22.51 -8.67 5.82
N ASN A 92 23.25 -9.63 5.30
CA ASN A 92 22.83 -11.03 5.22
C ASN A 92 22.40 -11.58 6.59
N SER A 93 23.08 -11.18 7.68
CA SER A 93 22.71 -11.56 9.04
C SER A 93 21.33 -11.05 9.48
N GLN A 94 20.92 -9.87 9.02
CA GLN A 94 19.58 -9.35 9.28
C GLN A 94 18.53 -10.11 8.47
N LEU A 95 18.82 -10.40 7.20
CA LEU A 95 17.93 -11.16 6.31
C LEU A 95 17.81 -12.64 6.70
N GLU A 96 18.79 -13.20 7.40
CA GLU A 96 18.76 -14.60 7.86
C GLU A 96 17.58 -14.89 8.80
N CYS A 97 17.12 -13.88 9.54
CA CYS A 97 15.98 -13.95 10.45
C CYS A 97 14.63 -13.66 9.76
N CYS A 98 14.66 -13.24 8.49
CA CYS A 98 13.46 -12.92 7.73
C CYS A 98 12.76 -14.17 7.19
N ARG A 99 11.50 -14.01 6.80
CA ARG A 99 10.74 -15.04 6.12
C ARG A 99 11.28 -15.28 4.71
N PRO A 100 11.17 -16.50 4.16
CA PRO A 100 11.52 -16.77 2.77
C PRO A 100 10.76 -15.89 1.76
N THR A 101 11.39 -15.62 0.60
CA THR A 101 10.86 -14.77 -0.47
C THR A 101 9.48 -15.19 -0.98
N ASP A 102 9.22 -16.49 -1.10
CA ASP A 102 7.94 -17.03 -1.57
C ASP A 102 6.80 -16.71 -0.61
N VAL A 103 7.02 -16.91 0.70
CA VAL A 103 6.03 -16.58 1.74
C VAL A 103 5.74 -15.07 1.78
N ALA A 104 6.78 -14.25 1.72
CA ALA A 104 6.62 -12.79 1.71
C ALA A 104 5.87 -12.30 0.47
N LEU A 105 6.14 -12.90 -0.70
CA LEU A 105 5.45 -12.58 -1.94
C LEU A 105 3.96 -12.91 -1.87
N ASP A 106 3.58 -14.09 -1.35
CA ASP A 106 2.18 -14.49 -1.24
C ASP A 106 1.38 -13.56 -0.32
N GLU A 107 1.97 -13.15 0.80
CA GLU A 107 1.36 -12.16 1.70
C GLU A 107 1.26 -10.79 1.05
N PHE A 108 2.29 -10.36 0.31
CA PHE A 108 2.26 -9.10 -0.42
C PHE A 108 1.16 -9.09 -1.50
N LEU A 109 1.02 -10.16 -2.28
CA LEU A 109 -0.06 -10.29 -3.26
C LEU A 109 -1.43 -10.28 -2.58
N THR A 110 -1.56 -10.93 -1.42
CA THR A 110 -2.78 -10.88 -0.61
C THR A 110 -3.09 -9.45 -0.15
N PHE A 111 -2.08 -8.69 0.28
CA PHE A 111 -2.23 -7.27 0.60
C PHE A 111 -2.67 -6.44 -0.61
N LEU A 112 -2.12 -6.69 -1.80
CA LEU A 112 -2.48 -5.91 -2.99
C LEU A 112 -3.95 -6.10 -3.40
N VAL A 113 -4.51 -7.29 -3.22
CA VAL A 113 -5.88 -7.64 -3.68
C VAL A 113 -6.95 -7.35 -2.62
N ARG A 114 -6.57 -7.01 -1.38
CA ARG A 114 -7.51 -6.69 -0.30
C ARG A 114 -8.39 -5.48 -0.58
#